data_AF-A0A7X7TQ26-F1
#
_entry.id   AF-A0A7X7TQ26-F1
#
_cell.length_a   1.000
_cell.length_b   1.000
_cell.length_c   1.000
_cell.angle_alpha   90.00
_cell.angle_beta   90.00
_cell.angle_gamma   90.00
#
_symmetry.space_group_name_H-M   'P 1'
#
loop_
_entity.id
_entity.type
_entity.pdbx_description
1 polymer ?
#
loop_
_entity_poly.entity_id
_entity_poly.type
_entity_poly.pdbx_seq_one_letter_code
_entity_poly.pdbx_strand_id
1 'polypeptide(L)' 'MNPLLFNLNGWEIPIIVLVILILFGGKKIPEFMNGLGKGIRSFKKGLNDIEEEIKADPTDNKPSTNN' A
#
# COMPACT_ATOMS: atom_id res chain seq x y z
N MET A 1 -36.87 -4.30 -22.44
CA MET A 1 -35.44 -3.92 -22.47
C MET A 1 -35.12 -3.35 -21.10
N ASN A 2 -34.40 -4.10 -20.27
CA ASN A 2 -34.27 -3.76 -18.85
C ASN A 2 -33.03 -2.88 -18.65
N PRO A 3 -33.18 -1.63 -18.16
CA PRO A 3 -32.04 -0.74 -17.92
C PRO A 3 -31.07 -1.30 -16.86
N LEU A 4 -31.52 -2.26 -16.06
CA LEU A 4 -30.70 -2.98 -15.08
C LEU A 4 -29.61 -3.85 -15.69
N LEU A 5 -29.76 -4.32 -16.94
CA LEU A 5 -28.73 -5.12 -17.62
C LEU A 5 -27.61 -4.28 -18.23
N PHE A 6 -27.83 -2.99 -18.49
CA PHE A 6 -26.78 -2.06 -18.93
C PHE A 6 -25.81 -1.70 -17.78
N ASN A 7 -26.24 -1.81 -16.53
CA ASN A 7 -25.45 -1.40 -15.36
C ASN A 7 -24.39 -2.43 -14.92
N LEU A 8 -24.57 -3.73 -15.21
CA LEU A 8 -23.67 -4.79 -14.75
C LEU A 8 -22.41 -5.01 -15.62
N ASN A 9 -22.29 -4.31 -16.75
CA ASN A 9 -21.17 -4.46 -17.69
C ASN A 9 -19.92 -3.62 -17.33
N GLY A 10 -19.82 -3.13 -16.09
CA GLY A 10 -18.66 -2.36 -15.60
C GLY A 10 -18.80 -0.83 -15.66
N TRP A 11 -19.96 -0.31 -16.07
CA TRP A 11 -20.24 1.13 -16.03
C TRP A 11 -20.47 1.68 -14.61
N GLU A 12 -20.63 0.80 -13.63
CA GLU A 12 -20.83 1.15 -12.22
C GLU A 12 -19.57 1.78 -11.59
N ILE A 13 -18.38 1.21 -11.88
CA ILE A 13 -17.10 1.68 -11.36
C ILE A 13 -16.83 3.16 -11.72
N PRO A 14 -16.89 3.59 -12.99
CA PRO A 14 -16.64 4.98 -13.34
C PRO A 14 -17.70 5.95 -12.75
N ILE A 15 -18.96 5.51 -12.58
CA ILE A 15 -20.00 6.32 -11.93
C ILE A 15 -19.66 6.56 -10.45
N ILE A 16 -19.26 5.51 -9.72
CA ILE A 16 -18.85 5.62 -8.31
C ILE A 16 -17.62 6.53 -8.18
N VAL A 17 -16.62 6.35 -9.04
CA VAL A 17 -15.43 7.20 -9.07
C VAL A 17 -15.81 8.66 -9.34
N LEU A 18 -16.75 8.93 -10.25
CA LEU A 18 -17.22 10.27 -10.56
C LEU A 18 -17.92 10.92 -9.36
N VAL A 19 -18.78 10.19 -8.65
CA VAL A 19 -19.43 10.69 -7.42
C VAL A 19 -18.40 11.01 -6.34
N ILE A 20 -17.43 10.13 -6.11
CA ILE A 20 -16.34 10.38 -5.15
C ILE A 20 -15.51 11.60 -5.58
N LEU A 21 -15.23 11.76 -6.88
CA LEU A 21 -14.50 12.92 -7.41
C LEU A 21 -15.26 14.24 -7.19
N ILE A 22 -16.58 14.25 -7.24
CA ILE A 22 -17.39 15.45 -6.98
C ILE A 22 -17.38 15.77 -5.48
N LEU A 23 -17.52 14.76 -4.62
CA LEU A 23 -17.56 14.94 -3.17
C LEU A 23 -16.20 15.36 -2.59
N PHE A 24 -15.12 14.72 -3.03
CA PHE A 24 -13.78 14.96 -2.51
C PHE A 24 -12.97 15.93 -3.38
N GLY A 25 -13.34 16.13 -4.64
CA GLY A 25 -12.58 16.90 -5.62
C GLY A 25 -11.44 16.09 -6.25
N GLY A 26 -11.19 16.29 -7.55
CA GLY A 26 -10.14 15.59 -8.30
C GLY A 26 -8.71 15.80 -7.79
N LYS A 27 -8.47 16.81 -6.95
CA LYS A 27 -7.15 17.09 -6.36
C LYS A 27 -6.85 16.28 -5.09
N LYS A 28 -7.87 15.87 -4.34
CA LYS A 28 -7.68 15.22 -3.02
C LYS A 28 -7.30 13.75 -3.12
N ILE A 29 -7.75 13.03 -4.15
CA ILE A 29 -7.35 11.63 -4.38
C ILE A 29 -5.84 11.52 -4.69
N PRO A 30 -5.26 12.30 -5.63
CA PRO A 30 -3.82 12.28 -5.87
C PRO A 30 -2.99 12.71 -4.65
N GLU A 31 -3.46 13.71 -3.90
CA GLU A 31 -2.78 14.19 -2.70
C GLU A 31 -2.75 13.12 -1.59
N PHE A 32 -3.89 12.43 -1.37
CA PHE A 32 -4.00 11.29 -0.48
C PHE A 32 -3.12 10.11 -0.92
N MET A 33 -3.15 9.75 -2.20
CA MET A 33 -2.31 8.68 -2.77
C MET A 33 -0.82 8.99 -2.62
N ASN A 34 -0.41 10.25 -2.81
CA ASN A 34 0.97 10.66 -2.59
C ASN A 34 1.38 10.54 -1.12
N GLY A 35 0.48 10.90 -0.19
CA GLY A 35 0.70 10.71 1.25
C GLY A 35 0.84 9.24 1.64
N LEU A 36 -0.10 8.40 1.22
CA LEU A 36 -0.06 6.96 1.46
C LEU A 36 1.17 6.29 0.80
N GLY A 37 1.48 6.66 -0.44
CA GLY A 37 2.61 6.08 -1.18
C GLY A 37 3.95 6.40 -0.52
N LYS A 38 4.12 7.62 0.01
CA LYS A 38 5.30 7.97 0.82
C LYS A 38 5.35 7.17 2.11
N GLY A 39 4.23 7.02 2.82
CA GLY A 39 4.13 6.22 4.04
C GLY A 39 4.51 4.75 3.82
N ILE A 40 3.93 4.11 2.81
CA ILE A 40 4.22 2.71 2.44
C ILE A 40 5.69 2.57 2.03
N ARG A 41 6.25 3.52 1.29
CA ARG A 41 7.66 3.49 0.86
C ARG A 41 8.63 3.60 2.03
N SER A 42 8.36 4.51 2.98
CA SER A 42 9.18 4.65 4.20
C SER A 42 9.06 3.42 5.09
N PHE A 43 7.86 2.85 5.21
CA PHE A 43 7.64 1.61 5.96
C PHE A 43 8.42 0.44 5.35
N LYS A 44 8.33 0.25 4.03
CA LYS A 44 9.10 -0.77 3.31
C LYS A 44 10.61 -0.58 3.48
N LYS A 45 11.10 0.66 3.44
CA LYS A 45 12.51 0.97 3.64
C LYS A 45 12.97 0.61 5.05
N GLY A 46 12.22 1.03 6.08
CA GLY A 46 12.55 0.68 7.47
C GLY A 46 12.57 -0.83 7.71
N LEU A 47 11.63 -1.58 7.11
CA LEU A 47 11.64 -3.05 7.19
C LEU A 47 12.91 -3.65 6.56
N ASN A 48 13.35 -3.16 5.41
CA ASN A 48 14.56 -3.63 4.74
C ASN A 48 15.82 -3.30 5.55
N ASP A 49 15.91 -2.07 6.09
CA ASP A 49 17.05 -1.64 6.90
C ASP A 49 17.18 -2.53 8.17
N ILE A 50 16.06 -2.86 8.83
CA ILE A 50 16.01 -3.80 9.96
C ILE A 50 16.42 -5.22 9.54
N GLU A 51 15.96 -5.71 8.40
CA GLU A 51 16.32 -7.04 7.90
C GLU A 51 17.81 -7.13 7.54
N GLU A 52 18.39 -6.03 7.06
CA GLU A 52 19.82 -5.93 6.75
C GLU A 52 20.66 -5.83 8.03
N GLU A 53 20.23 -5.08 9.06
CA GLU A 53 20.86 -5.08 10.38
C GLU A 53 20.84 -6.46 11.05
N ILE A 54 19.71 -7.18 10.96
CA ILE A 54 19.59 -8.54 11.51
C ILE A 54 20.49 -9.55 10.76
N LYS A 55 20.73 -9.34 9.45
CA LYS A 55 21.62 -10.20 8.64
C LYS A 55 23.09 -9.81 8.74
N ALA A 56 23.39 -8.57 9.10
CA ALA A 56 24.75 -8.04 9.19
C ALA A 56 25.44 -8.33 10.53
N ASP A 57 24.74 -8.89 11.52
CA ASP A 57 25.33 -9.48 12.73
C ASP A 57 25.74 -10.95 12.46
N PRO A 58 27.04 -11.26 12.21
CA PRO A 58 27.50 -12.62 11.95
C PRO A 58 28.10 -13.25 13.23
N THR A 59 27.85 -12.69 14.42
CA THR A 59 28.49 -13.14 15.66
C THR A 59 27.55 -13.00 16.85
N ASP A 60 26.87 -14.09 17.22
CA ASP A 60 27.07 -14.78 18.51
C ASP A 60 25.90 -15.74 18.83
N ASN A 61 25.91 -16.93 18.22
CA ASN A 61 25.23 -18.09 18.81
C ASN A 61 26.03 -19.39 18.57
N LYS A 62 27.34 -19.38 18.82
CA LYS A 62 28.06 -20.63 19.08
C LYS A 62 28.22 -20.77 20.59
N PRO A 63 27.45 -21.63 21.28
CA PRO A 63 27.82 -22.02 22.63
C PRO A 63 29.13 -22.80 22.52
N SER A 64 30.23 -22.13 22.84
CA SER A 64 31.50 -22.79 23.11
C SER A 64 31.40 -23.39 24.52
N THR A 65 30.83 -24.58 24.61
CA THR A 65 30.99 -25.45 25.78
C THR A 65 32.40 -26.01 25.74
N ASN A 66 33.28 -25.34 26.49
CA ASN A 66 34.49 -25.91 27.03
C ASN A 66 34.10 -26.77 28.24
N ASN A 67 34.28 -28.10 28.11
CA ASN A 67 34.83 -29.04 29.11
C ASN A 67 34.80 -30.47 28.54
#